data_AF-A0A833WG19-F1
#
_entry.id   AF-A0A833WG19-F1
#
_cell.length_a   1.000
_cell.length_b   1.000
_cell.length_c   1.000
_cell.angle_alpha   90.00
_cell.angle_beta   90.00
_cell.angle_gamma   90.00
#
_symmetry.space_group_name_H-M   'P 1'
#
loop_
_entity.id
_entity.type
_entity.pdbx_description
1 polymer ?
#
loop_
_entity_poly.entity_id
_entity_poly.type
_entity_poly.pdbx_seq_one_letter_code
_entity_poly.pdbx_strand_id
1 'polypeptide(L)'
;MASSPTSVQQGDIEAQTRGYSKRGDGFSVQETEGLLQEVRERWQEGWDVIAEVHNAQFPGHKRSAGSLKRKFAKLYRTKIDSTTKEKHARAAAMAKKVREEMRGQRRGLAASARVLGDDLVGDSDSGVGVQEVHADLNDVEMIAAHTGTQSQTLPEATVTASEHELRQTLVQSVPMTQDTSDAWQAAIGRWPVASEPLRRMRSQIENGEATSSQDLAQTVLLVLLESQHQRDLERDQEREERRLERQRWQEEMREQRRRHEQERMEDRRRNEQFMQVMTTLVAQIAAGQQQRVGLN
;
A
#
# COMPACT_ATOMS: atom_id res chain seq x y z
N MET A 1 78.31 -9.98 -15.16
CA MET A 1 77.20 -9.18 -14.61
C MET A 1 75.92 -9.90 -14.96
N ALA A 2 75.33 -10.58 -13.98
CA ALA A 2 74.17 -11.46 -14.17
C ALA A 2 72.91 -10.74 -13.66
N SER A 3 71.91 -10.64 -14.51
CA SER A 3 70.62 -10.00 -14.24
C SER A 3 69.72 -10.94 -13.44
N SER A 4 69.26 -10.50 -12.28
CA SER A 4 68.23 -11.18 -11.49
C SER A 4 66.84 -11.03 -12.11
N PRO A 5 65.99 -12.07 -12.07
CA PRO A 5 64.60 -11.98 -12.48
C PRO A 5 63.72 -11.39 -11.35
N THR A 6 63.01 -10.31 -11.64
CA THR A 6 62.01 -9.75 -10.74
C THR A 6 60.74 -10.59 -10.81
N SER A 7 60.40 -11.16 -9.64
CA SER A 7 59.21 -11.94 -9.35
C SER A 7 57.93 -11.20 -9.73
N VAL A 8 57.15 -11.78 -10.65
CA VAL A 8 55.76 -11.43 -10.92
C VAL A 8 54.94 -11.83 -9.70
N GLN A 9 54.53 -10.84 -8.90
CA GLN A 9 53.59 -11.06 -7.80
C GLN A 9 52.17 -10.94 -8.35
N GLN A 10 51.66 -12.11 -8.69
CA GLN A 10 50.26 -12.47 -8.84
C GLN A 10 49.51 -12.19 -7.52
N GLY A 11 48.40 -11.45 -7.55
CA GLY A 11 47.60 -11.33 -6.32
C GLY A 11 46.48 -10.30 -6.19
N ASP A 12 45.91 -9.70 -7.25
CA ASP A 12 44.67 -8.91 -7.11
C ASP A 12 43.46 -9.72 -7.60
N ILE A 13 43.23 -10.86 -6.93
CA ILE A 13 41.90 -11.45 -6.80
C ILE A 13 41.46 -11.13 -5.36
N GLU A 14 41.19 -9.84 -5.09
CA GLU A 14 40.50 -9.46 -3.86
C GLU A 14 39.02 -9.78 -4.01
N ALA A 15 38.72 -11.03 -3.66
CA ALA A 15 37.53 -11.46 -2.95
C ALA A 15 36.31 -10.52 -3.07
N GLN A 16 35.41 -10.87 -3.99
CA GLN A 16 33.97 -10.69 -3.79
C GLN A 16 33.57 -11.45 -2.51
N THR A 17 33.89 -10.88 -1.36
CA THR A 17 33.35 -11.31 -0.08
C THR A 17 31.84 -11.14 -0.22
N ARG A 18 31.12 -12.26 -0.19
CA ARG A 18 29.68 -12.31 0.12
C ARG A 18 29.53 -11.60 1.47
N GLY A 19 29.36 -10.28 1.41
CA GLY A 19 29.14 -9.43 2.56
C GLY A 19 27.81 -9.84 3.15
N TYR A 20 27.85 -10.62 4.22
CA TYR A 20 26.68 -10.78 5.06
C TYR A 20 26.35 -9.40 5.61
N SER A 21 25.19 -8.89 5.18
CA SER A 21 24.73 -7.56 5.57
C SER A 21 24.49 -7.56 7.08
N LYS A 22 25.35 -6.84 7.83
CA LYS A 22 25.14 -6.64 9.27
C LYS A 22 23.85 -5.82 9.45
N ARG A 23 23.11 -6.04 10.54
CA ARG A 23 21.90 -5.22 10.83
C ARG A 23 22.26 -3.74 10.75
N GLY A 24 21.56 -2.98 9.90
CA GLY A 24 21.83 -1.56 9.64
C GLY A 24 22.67 -1.27 8.40
N ASP A 25 23.18 -2.30 7.72
CA ASP A 25 23.83 -2.13 6.43
C ASP A 25 22.78 -1.74 5.38
N GLY A 26 23.02 -0.58 4.79
CA GLY A 26 22.09 0.09 3.89
C GLY A 26 21.89 -0.70 2.59
N PHE A 27 21.14 -0.13 1.66
CA PHE A 27 21.04 -0.72 0.33
C PHE A 27 22.31 -0.42 -0.45
N SER A 28 23.00 -1.47 -0.90
CA SER A 28 24.10 -1.30 -1.85
C SER A 28 23.58 -0.72 -3.18
N VAL A 29 24.48 -0.19 -4.01
CA VAL A 29 24.09 0.37 -5.31
C VAL A 29 23.51 -0.74 -6.20
N GLN A 30 24.15 -1.91 -6.24
CA GLN A 30 23.69 -3.05 -7.01
C GLN A 30 22.36 -3.61 -6.49
N GLU A 31 22.18 -3.67 -5.16
CA GLU A 31 20.90 -4.05 -4.54
C GLU A 31 19.79 -3.04 -4.89
N THR A 32 20.14 -1.75 -4.94
CA THR A 32 19.18 -0.70 -5.31
C THR A 32 18.76 -0.80 -6.78
N GLU A 33 19.70 -1.07 -7.69
CA GLU A 33 19.41 -1.26 -9.12
C GLU A 33 18.59 -2.52 -9.36
N GLY A 34 18.95 -3.64 -8.71
CA GLY A 34 18.17 -4.89 -8.76
C GLY A 34 16.73 -4.69 -8.29
N LEU A 35 16.53 -4.01 -7.15
CA LEU A 35 15.20 -3.65 -6.66
C LEU A 35 14.38 -2.88 -7.71
N LEU A 36 14.98 -1.92 -8.40
CA LEU A 36 14.26 -1.12 -9.40
C LEU A 36 13.85 -1.94 -10.61
N GLN A 37 14.66 -2.91 -11.02
CA GLN A 37 14.32 -3.83 -12.11
C GLN A 37 13.15 -4.75 -11.70
N GLU A 38 13.20 -5.34 -10.51
CA GLU A 38 12.13 -6.22 -10.01
C GLU A 38 10.80 -5.48 -9.85
N VAL A 39 10.83 -4.25 -9.31
CA VAL A 39 9.63 -3.41 -9.22
C VAL A 39 9.09 -3.09 -10.61
N ARG A 40 9.95 -2.81 -11.59
CA ARG A 40 9.51 -2.52 -12.95
C ARG A 40 8.76 -3.68 -13.59
N GLU A 41 9.24 -4.91 -13.38
CA GLU A 41 8.68 -6.12 -13.99
C GLU A 41 7.43 -6.62 -13.26
N ARG A 42 7.43 -6.60 -11.92
CA ARG A 42 6.47 -7.37 -11.10
C ARG A 42 5.68 -6.54 -10.09
N TRP A 43 5.60 -5.22 -10.25
CA TRP A 43 4.83 -4.38 -9.32
C TRP A 43 3.34 -4.75 -9.20
N GLN A 44 2.78 -5.45 -10.19
CA GLN A 44 1.39 -5.90 -10.18
C GLN A 44 1.17 -7.14 -9.29
N GLU A 45 2.18 -7.99 -9.16
CA GLU A 45 2.13 -9.24 -8.39
C GLU A 45 2.16 -8.98 -6.88
N GLY A 46 2.68 -7.81 -6.48
CA GLY A 46 2.70 -7.35 -5.10
C GLY A 46 4.11 -7.30 -4.50
N TRP A 47 4.22 -6.61 -3.36
CA TRP A 47 5.51 -6.38 -2.71
C TRP A 47 6.10 -7.63 -2.04
N ASP A 48 5.26 -8.61 -1.69
CA ASP A 48 5.73 -9.87 -1.08
C ASP A 48 6.46 -10.75 -2.10
N VAL A 49 5.93 -10.86 -3.32
CA VAL A 49 6.58 -11.56 -4.44
C VAL A 49 7.90 -10.87 -4.82
N ILE A 50 7.90 -9.53 -4.91
CA ILE A 50 9.13 -8.76 -5.14
C ILE A 50 10.16 -9.03 -4.05
N ALA A 51 9.75 -9.11 -2.78
CA ALA A 51 10.66 -9.40 -1.68
C ALA A 51 11.24 -10.81 -1.75
N GLU A 52 10.44 -11.80 -2.13
CA GLU A 52 10.90 -13.18 -2.33
C GLU A 52 11.98 -13.25 -3.42
N VAL A 53 11.71 -12.67 -4.59
CA VAL A 53 12.63 -12.67 -5.74
C VAL A 53 13.89 -11.86 -5.43
N HIS A 54 13.74 -10.70 -4.80
CA HIS A 54 14.87 -9.86 -4.36
C HIS A 54 15.77 -10.63 -3.39
N ASN A 55 15.19 -11.33 -2.41
CA ASN A 55 15.96 -12.11 -1.44
C ASN A 55 16.63 -13.35 -2.09
N ALA A 56 16.05 -13.91 -3.14
CA ALA A 56 16.68 -14.97 -3.93
C ALA A 56 17.91 -14.46 -4.71
N GLN A 57 17.84 -13.23 -5.25
CA GLN A 57 18.97 -12.60 -5.94
C GLN A 57 20.07 -12.11 -4.98
N PHE A 58 19.69 -11.66 -3.79
CA PHE A 58 20.61 -11.12 -2.77
C PHE A 58 20.54 -11.96 -1.48
N PRO A 59 21.03 -13.21 -1.46
CA PRO A 59 20.87 -14.14 -0.33
C PRO A 59 21.54 -13.72 0.99
N GLY A 60 22.35 -12.65 0.98
CA GLY A 60 22.95 -12.04 2.17
C GLY A 60 22.20 -10.83 2.73
N HIS A 61 21.18 -10.32 2.03
CA HIS A 61 20.44 -9.10 2.36
C HIS A 61 18.96 -9.43 2.51
N LYS A 62 18.57 -10.02 3.64
CA LYS A 62 17.15 -10.34 3.90
C LYS A 62 16.36 -9.05 4.08
N ARG A 63 15.63 -8.64 3.05
CA ARG A 63 14.74 -7.47 3.07
C ARG A 63 13.29 -7.92 3.15
N SER A 64 12.50 -7.17 3.92
CA SER A 64 11.04 -7.33 3.94
C SER A 64 10.39 -6.49 2.85
N ALA A 65 9.21 -6.90 2.38
CA ALA A 65 8.37 -6.15 1.46
C ALA A 65 8.22 -4.66 1.86
N GLY A 66 7.97 -4.41 3.15
CA GLY A 66 7.89 -3.06 3.71
C GLY A 66 9.20 -2.26 3.58
N SER A 67 10.36 -2.89 3.78
CA SER A 67 11.66 -2.22 3.64
C SER A 67 11.99 -1.85 2.19
N LEU A 68 11.68 -2.74 1.24
CA LEU A 68 11.85 -2.50 -0.20
C LEU A 68 10.93 -1.38 -0.68
N LYS A 69 9.65 -1.42 -0.26
CA LYS A 69 8.66 -0.37 -0.55
C LYS A 69 9.10 0.99 -0.02
N ARG A 70 9.61 1.05 1.22
CA ARG A 70 10.16 2.29 1.80
C ARG A 70 11.38 2.79 1.04
N LYS A 71 12.31 1.91 0.66
CA LYS A 71 13.48 2.27 -0.14
C LYS A 71 13.07 2.83 -1.51
N PHE A 72 12.18 2.16 -2.23
CA PHE A 72 11.62 2.63 -3.49
C PHE A 72 10.95 4.00 -3.34
N ALA A 73 10.11 4.15 -2.29
CA ALA A 73 9.45 5.41 -1.99
C ALA A 73 10.42 6.56 -1.75
N LYS A 74 11.50 6.30 -1.02
CA LYS A 74 12.57 7.28 -0.80
C LYS A 74 13.24 7.67 -2.11
N LEU A 75 13.55 6.72 -2.99
CA LEU A 75 14.23 6.99 -4.26
C LEU A 75 13.42 7.88 -5.20
N TYR A 76 12.15 7.56 -5.46
CA TYR A 76 11.37 8.36 -6.42
C TYR A 76 11.02 9.75 -5.88
N ARG A 77 10.98 9.94 -4.55
CA ARG A 77 10.78 11.25 -3.89
C ARG A 77 12.06 12.08 -3.83
N THR A 78 13.22 11.48 -4.06
CA THR A 78 14.51 12.19 -3.98
C THR A 78 14.57 13.26 -5.08
N LYS A 79 14.89 14.50 -4.68
CA LYS A 79 15.20 15.59 -5.61
C LYS A 79 16.63 15.40 -6.11
N ILE A 80 16.82 15.52 -7.42
CA ILE A 80 18.13 15.32 -8.05
C ILE A 80 18.73 16.71 -8.19
N ASP A 81 19.63 17.05 -7.27
CA ASP A 81 20.38 18.31 -7.30
C ASP A 81 21.80 18.07 -7.86
N SER A 82 22.49 19.12 -8.31
CA SER A 82 23.84 19.06 -8.89
C SER A 82 24.91 18.50 -7.93
N THR A 83 24.63 18.49 -6.62
CA THR A 83 25.49 17.93 -5.57
C THR A 83 25.27 16.43 -5.33
N THR A 84 24.25 15.83 -5.96
CA THR A 84 23.92 14.41 -5.79
C THR A 84 24.92 13.54 -6.53
N LYS A 85 25.49 12.52 -5.87
CA LYS A 85 26.37 11.55 -6.54
C LYS A 85 25.65 10.93 -7.74
N GLU A 86 26.32 10.85 -8.88
CA GLU A 86 25.74 10.40 -10.16
C GLU A 86 25.01 9.06 -10.04
N LYS A 87 25.59 8.09 -9.31
CA LYS A 87 24.98 6.77 -9.07
C LYS A 87 23.61 6.87 -8.38
N HIS A 88 23.46 7.77 -7.41
CA HIS A 88 22.20 7.98 -6.71
C HIS A 88 21.20 8.77 -7.57
N ALA A 89 21.68 9.73 -8.37
CA ALA A 89 20.85 10.45 -9.33
C ALA A 89 20.26 9.49 -10.39
N ARG A 90 21.08 8.58 -10.93
CA ARG A 90 20.65 7.54 -11.87
C ARG A 90 19.56 6.63 -11.28
N ALA A 91 19.79 6.12 -10.06
CA ALA A 91 18.80 5.29 -9.36
C ALA A 91 17.49 6.06 -9.08
N ALA A 92 17.57 7.32 -8.67
CA ALA A 92 16.40 8.17 -8.45
C ALA A 92 15.62 8.44 -9.75
N ALA A 93 16.31 8.71 -10.85
CA ALA A 93 15.69 8.90 -12.16
C ALA A 93 14.97 7.62 -12.65
N MET A 94 15.61 6.46 -12.48
CA MET A 94 15.01 5.17 -12.79
C MET A 94 13.78 4.90 -11.90
N ALA A 95 13.85 5.18 -10.60
CA ALA A 95 12.71 5.04 -9.69
C ALA A 95 11.52 5.93 -10.08
N LYS A 96 11.78 7.18 -10.52
CA LYS A 96 10.74 8.07 -11.06
C LYS A 96 10.12 7.52 -12.33
N LYS A 97 10.94 7.01 -13.26
CA LYS A 97 10.44 6.35 -14.48
C LYS A 97 9.54 5.16 -14.15
N VAL A 98 9.98 4.26 -13.28
CA VAL A 98 9.18 3.10 -12.84
C VAL A 98 7.88 3.56 -12.19
N ARG A 99 7.91 4.61 -11.37
CA ARG A 99 6.71 5.17 -10.73
C ARG A 99 5.70 5.72 -11.76
N GLU A 100 6.18 6.39 -12.80
CA GLU A 100 5.32 6.86 -13.89
C GLU A 100 4.77 5.69 -14.72
N GLU A 101 5.56 4.65 -15.00
CA GLU A 101 5.06 3.42 -15.65
C GLU A 101 3.94 2.76 -14.83
N MET A 102 4.12 2.62 -13.51
CA MET A 102 3.09 2.11 -12.58
C MET A 102 1.81 2.97 -12.59
N ARG A 103 1.94 4.30 -12.71
CA ARG A 103 0.79 5.23 -12.75
C ARG A 103 0.11 5.21 -14.12
N GLY A 104 0.90 5.14 -15.18
CA GLY A 104 0.47 5.08 -16.57
C GLY A 104 -0.31 3.81 -16.87
N GLN A 105 0.15 2.64 -16.41
CA GLN A 105 -0.58 1.38 -16.57
C GLN A 105 -1.90 1.35 -15.78
N ARG A 106 -1.99 2.03 -14.62
CA ARG A 106 -3.26 2.22 -13.90
C ARG A 106 -4.24 3.14 -14.64
N ARG A 107 -3.76 4.02 -15.53
CA ARG A 107 -4.59 4.84 -16.42
C ARG A 107 -4.81 4.21 -17.80
N GLY A 108 -3.92 3.34 -18.25
CA GLY A 108 -3.91 2.74 -19.59
C GLY A 108 -5.08 1.80 -19.85
N LEU A 109 -5.63 1.16 -18.83
CA LEU A 109 -6.88 0.40 -18.96
C LEU A 109 -8.13 1.29 -19.15
N ALA A 110 -8.04 2.59 -18.90
CA ALA A 110 -9.10 3.56 -19.18
C ALA A 110 -8.81 4.47 -20.40
N ALA A 111 -7.55 4.52 -20.87
CA ALA A 111 -7.12 5.45 -21.91
C ALA A 111 -6.93 4.83 -23.30
N SER A 112 -6.92 3.50 -23.45
CA SER A 112 -6.83 2.87 -24.78
C SER A 112 -8.08 3.01 -25.67
N ALA A 113 -9.13 3.73 -25.22
CA ALA A 113 -10.33 4.00 -26.03
C ALA A 113 -10.35 5.41 -26.67
N ARG A 114 -9.35 6.26 -26.43
CA ARG A 114 -9.26 7.59 -27.06
C ARG A 114 -7.81 7.86 -27.41
N VAL A 115 -7.56 8.57 -28.51
CA VAL A 115 -6.22 8.89 -29.05
C VAL A 115 -5.66 7.82 -30.00
N LEU A 116 -6.51 7.38 -30.94
CA LEU A 116 -6.13 7.54 -32.35
C LEU A 116 -6.70 8.89 -32.80
N GLY A 117 -5.83 9.86 -33.04
CA GLY A 117 -6.23 11.15 -33.60
C GLY A 117 -5.28 12.29 -33.23
N ASP A 118 -4.58 12.76 -34.26
CA ASP A 118 -4.14 14.15 -34.45
C ASP A 118 -2.84 14.64 -33.79
N ASP A 119 -1.78 14.41 -34.57
CA ASP A 119 -0.83 15.38 -35.14
C ASP A 119 -0.64 16.80 -34.57
N LEU A 120 0.65 17.18 -34.57
CA LEU A 120 1.27 18.51 -34.74
C LEU A 120 1.20 19.60 -33.63
N VAL A 121 2.41 19.93 -33.16
CA VAL A 121 2.99 21.28 -32.95
C VAL A 121 2.35 22.21 -31.91
N GLY A 122 3.16 22.62 -30.94
CA GLY A 122 2.79 23.73 -30.04
C GLY A 122 3.84 23.99 -28.96
N ASP A 123 4.98 24.54 -29.37
CA ASP A 123 5.88 25.32 -28.52
C ASP A 123 5.10 26.43 -27.81
N SER A 124 5.16 26.49 -26.47
CA SER A 124 4.99 27.71 -25.66
C SER A 124 5.08 27.40 -24.16
N ASP A 125 6.24 27.75 -23.62
CA ASP A 125 6.44 28.49 -22.37
C ASP A 125 5.17 29.02 -21.67
N SER A 126 4.94 28.61 -20.42
CA SER A 126 4.53 29.48 -19.29
C SER A 126 4.00 28.68 -18.10
N GLY A 127 4.64 28.88 -16.95
CA GLY A 127 3.95 29.18 -15.69
C GLY A 127 3.10 28.10 -15.01
N VAL A 128 3.56 27.67 -13.84
CA VAL A 128 2.88 27.81 -12.53
C VAL A 128 3.45 26.74 -11.60
N GLY A 129 4.36 27.17 -10.73
CA GLY A 129 4.88 26.37 -9.63
C GLY A 129 3.79 26.12 -8.60
N VAL A 130 3.24 24.91 -8.59
CA VAL A 130 2.45 24.40 -7.47
C VAL A 130 3.43 23.79 -6.47
N GLN A 131 3.71 24.56 -5.43
CA GLN A 131 4.51 24.15 -4.29
C GLN A 131 3.69 23.17 -3.44
N GLU A 132 3.83 21.88 -3.74
CA GLU A 132 3.20 20.80 -2.97
C GLU A 132 4.01 20.57 -1.68
N VAL A 133 3.64 21.29 -0.61
CA VAL A 133 4.15 21.11 0.74
C VAL A 133 3.53 19.83 1.32
N HIS A 134 4.19 18.68 1.13
CA HIS A 134 3.84 17.47 1.87
C HIS A 134 4.62 17.42 3.17
N ALA A 135 3.84 17.44 4.25
CA ALA A 135 4.28 17.39 5.63
C ALA A 135 5.17 16.16 5.92
N ASP A 136 6.24 16.42 6.67
CA ASP A 136 7.04 15.44 7.36
C ASP A 136 6.15 14.46 8.16
N LEU A 137 6.37 13.17 7.92
CA LEU A 137 5.98 12.08 8.80
C LEU A 137 7.27 11.46 9.32
N ASN A 138 7.62 11.90 10.52
CA ASN A 138 8.63 11.33 11.37
C ASN A 138 7.86 10.36 12.30
N ASP A 139 7.85 9.06 11.99
CA ASP A 139 7.19 8.08 12.85
C ASP A 139 8.20 7.30 13.67
N VAL A 140 7.98 7.45 14.98
CA VAL A 140 8.59 6.83 16.13
C VAL A 140 8.39 5.31 16.10
N GLU A 141 9.47 4.62 16.40
CA GLU A 141 9.58 3.19 16.63
C GLU A 141 8.76 2.82 17.90
N MET A 142 7.71 2.02 17.76
CA MET A 142 7.00 1.43 18.91
C MET A 142 6.95 -0.08 18.73
N ILE A 143 7.49 -0.73 19.76
CA ILE A 143 7.79 -2.14 19.92
C ILE A 143 6.48 -2.92 20.08
N ALA A 144 6.21 -3.89 19.21
CA ALA A 144 5.17 -4.89 19.41
C ALA A 144 5.81 -6.20 19.87
N ALA A 145 5.64 -6.49 21.16
CA ALA A 145 6.06 -7.72 21.80
C ALA A 145 5.29 -8.93 21.24
N HIS A 146 6.01 -10.05 21.14
CA HIS A 146 5.52 -11.34 20.71
C HIS A 146 4.90 -12.08 21.89
N THR A 147 3.67 -12.58 21.73
CA THR A 147 3.17 -13.71 22.51
C THR A 147 2.75 -14.80 21.54
N GLY A 148 3.54 -15.87 21.53
CA GLY A 148 3.22 -17.10 20.82
C GLY A 148 2.20 -17.92 21.57
N THR A 149 1.29 -18.54 20.82
CA THR A 149 0.56 -19.72 21.26
C THR A 149 0.60 -20.75 20.15
N GLN A 150 1.23 -21.86 20.53
CA GLN A 150 1.44 -23.11 19.84
C GLN A 150 0.19 -24.00 19.99
N SER A 151 0.07 -25.01 19.12
CA SER A 151 -0.87 -26.16 19.09
C SER A 151 -1.86 -26.09 17.93
N GLN A 152 -2.17 -27.12 17.16
CA GLN A 152 -1.79 -28.54 17.19
C GLN A 152 -2.15 -29.13 15.81
N THR A 153 -1.35 -30.09 15.35
CA THR A 153 -1.62 -30.93 14.18
C THR A 153 -2.45 -32.15 14.57
N LEU A 154 -3.45 -32.55 13.76
CA LEU A 154 -3.71 -33.94 13.36
C LEU A 154 -4.75 -33.99 12.21
N PRO A 155 -4.78 -35.05 11.37
CA PRO A 155 -5.29 -35.01 10.00
C PRO A 155 -6.58 -35.82 9.81
N GLU A 156 -6.98 -35.90 8.53
CA GLU A 156 -7.78 -36.96 7.89
C GLU A 156 -9.27 -36.69 7.67
N ALA A 157 -9.63 -36.45 6.39
CA ALA A 157 -10.65 -37.21 5.67
C ALA A 157 -10.68 -36.77 4.20
N THR A 158 -10.17 -37.65 3.35
CA THR A 158 -10.32 -37.64 1.90
C THR A 158 -11.79 -37.87 1.55
N VAL A 159 -12.47 -36.86 0.99
CA VAL A 159 -13.70 -37.07 0.22
C VAL A 159 -13.50 -36.43 -1.15
N THR A 160 -12.96 -37.23 -2.05
CA THR A 160 -13.09 -37.07 -3.50
C THR A 160 -14.53 -37.43 -3.88
N ALA A 161 -15.37 -36.43 -4.12
CA ALA A 161 -16.66 -36.62 -4.80
C ALA A 161 -16.93 -35.41 -5.71
N SER A 162 -16.75 -35.68 -7.00
CA SER A 162 -17.09 -34.93 -8.22
C SER A 162 -18.00 -33.67 -8.11
N GLU A 163 -17.38 -32.49 -7.95
CA GLU A 163 -18.03 -31.20 -8.28
C GLU A 163 -18.28 -31.06 -9.80
N HIS A 164 -17.62 -31.87 -10.62
CA HIS A 164 -17.68 -31.77 -12.08
C HIS A 164 -18.92 -32.42 -12.72
N GLU A 165 -19.67 -33.27 -12.01
CA GLU A 165 -20.89 -33.92 -12.53
C GLU A 165 -22.14 -33.04 -12.38
N LEU A 166 -22.19 -32.15 -11.37
CA LEU A 166 -23.32 -31.24 -11.16
C LEU A 166 -23.41 -30.09 -12.18
N ARG A 167 -22.34 -29.84 -12.96
CA ARG A 167 -22.35 -28.84 -14.03
C ARG A 167 -22.88 -29.36 -15.37
N GLN A 168 -23.02 -30.68 -15.56
CA GLN A 168 -23.45 -31.24 -16.85
C GLN A 168 -24.95 -31.52 -16.97
N THR A 169 -25.70 -31.64 -15.87
CA THR A 169 -27.14 -31.94 -15.93
C THR A 169 -28.04 -30.71 -16.07
N LEU A 170 -27.50 -29.49 -15.98
CA LEU A 170 -28.26 -28.23 -16.09
C LEU A 170 -28.21 -27.58 -17.49
N VAL A 171 -27.91 -28.34 -18.53
CA VAL A 171 -27.93 -27.87 -19.94
C VAL A 171 -29.04 -28.55 -20.74
N GLN A 172 -29.88 -29.37 -20.11
CA GLN A 172 -31.03 -29.97 -20.80
C GLN A 172 -32.21 -29.00 -20.81
N SER A 173 -32.23 -28.23 -21.90
CA SER A 173 -33.23 -27.28 -22.36
C SER A 173 -34.69 -27.68 -22.07
N VAL A 174 -35.35 -26.90 -21.21
CA VAL A 174 -36.81 -26.74 -21.20
C VAL A 174 -37.15 -25.61 -22.20
N PRO A 175 -37.99 -25.85 -23.22
CA PRO A 175 -38.42 -24.79 -24.13
C PRO A 175 -39.29 -23.79 -23.37
N MET A 176 -38.72 -22.66 -22.99
CA MET A 176 -39.45 -21.53 -22.44
C MET A 176 -40.26 -20.85 -23.54
N THR A 177 -41.57 -20.81 -23.37
CA THR A 177 -42.47 -20.02 -24.22
C THR A 177 -42.12 -18.53 -24.09
N GLN A 178 -41.93 -17.89 -25.24
CA GLN A 178 -41.30 -16.57 -25.41
C GLN A 178 -41.97 -15.44 -24.61
N ASP A 179 -43.28 -15.52 -24.35
CA ASP A 179 -44.03 -14.53 -23.58
C ASP A 179 -43.62 -14.42 -22.10
N THR A 180 -43.02 -15.48 -21.53
CA THR A 180 -42.54 -15.46 -20.13
C THR A 180 -41.15 -14.82 -19.97
N SER A 181 -40.37 -14.76 -21.05
CA SER A 181 -39.00 -14.22 -21.04
C SER A 181 -39.00 -12.69 -20.90
N ASP A 182 -39.92 -12.01 -21.57
CA ASP A 182 -39.98 -10.54 -21.56
C ASP A 182 -40.50 -9.99 -20.23
N ALA A 183 -41.47 -10.66 -19.61
CA ALA A 183 -41.93 -10.32 -18.25
C ALA A 183 -40.82 -10.48 -17.20
N TRP A 184 -39.94 -11.47 -17.39
CA TRP A 184 -38.79 -11.72 -16.52
C TRP A 184 -37.69 -10.67 -16.66
N GLN A 185 -37.34 -10.29 -17.90
CA GLN A 185 -36.35 -9.23 -18.12
C GLN A 185 -36.83 -7.88 -17.58
N ALA A 186 -38.14 -7.59 -17.67
CA ALA A 186 -38.73 -6.40 -17.08
C ALA A 186 -38.72 -6.40 -15.54
N ALA A 187 -38.84 -7.58 -14.90
CA ALA A 187 -38.78 -7.72 -13.45
C ALA A 187 -37.35 -7.57 -12.90
N ILE A 188 -36.35 -8.10 -13.61
CA ILE A 188 -34.92 -7.96 -13.26
C ILE A 188 -34.48 -6.49 -13.25
N GLY A 189 -35.04 -5.65 -14.13
CA GLY A 189 -34.73 -4.22 -14.19
C GLY A 189 -35.29 -3.35 -13.05
N ARG A 190 -36.10 -3.89 -12.13
CA ARG A 190 -36.85 -3.10 -11.11
C ARG A 190 -36.58 -3.46 -9.64
N TRP A 191 -35.57 -4.27 -9.32
CA TRP A 191 -35.45 -4.82 -7.95
C TRP A 191 -34.82 -3.89 -6.92
N PRO A 192 -35.68 -3.36 -6.04
CA PRO A 192 -35.74 -3.83 -4.64
C PRO A 192 -36.96 -4.71 -4.31
N VAL A 193 -37.80 -5.04 -5.30
CA VAL A 193 -39.12 -5.70 -5.14
C VAL A 193 -39.09 -7.19 -5.53
N ALA A 194 -38.03 -7.91 -5.17
CA ALA A 194 -37.90 -9.37 -5.34
C ALA A 194 -38.38 -10.17 -4.12
N SER A 195 -38.44 -9.49 -2.98
CA SER A 195 -38.57 -10.12 -1.66
C SER A 195 -39.96 -10.70 -1.42
N GLU A 196 -41.01 -10.10 -1.99
CA GLU A 196 -42.39 -10.59 -1.89
C GLU A 196 -42.62 -11.87 -2.70
N PRO A 197 -42.24 -11.95 -4.00
CA PRO A 197 -42.32 -13.20 -4.76
C PRO A 197 -41.52 -14.33 -4.13
N LEU A 198 -40.30 -14.05 -3.64
CA LEU A 198 -39.49 -15.03 -2.91
C LEU A 198 -40.16 -15.48 -1.61
N ARG A 199 -40.74 -14.56 -0.83
CA ARG A 199 -41.49 -14.92 0.39
C ARG A 199 -42.69 -15.79 0.06
N ARG A 200 -43.49 -15.41 -0.94
CA ARG A 200 -44.69 -16.14 -1.35
C ARG A 200 -44.33 -17.55 -1.82
N MET A 201 -43.31 -17.71 -2.66
CA MET A 201 -42.86 -19.03 -3.10
C MET A 201 -42.25 -19.87 -1.97
N ARG A 202 -41.47 -19.27 -1.06
CA ARG A 202 -40.97 -19.98 0.14
C ARG A 202 -42.13 -20.52 0.98
N SER A 203 -43.18 -19.72 1.18
CA SER A 203 -44.39 -20.18 1.89
C SER A 203 -45.14 -21.28 1.14
N GLN A 204 -45.19 -21.26 -0.20
CA GLN A 204 -45.80 -22.33 -0.99
C GLN A 204 -45.04 -23.66 -0.87
N ILE A 205 -43.70 -23.60 -0.90
CA ILE A 205 -42.83 -24.76 -0.68
C ILE A 205 -43.01 -25.31 0.76
N GLU A 206 -43.05 -24.43 1.76
CA GLU A 206 -43.24 -24.80 3.17
C GLU A 206 -44.60 -25.45 3.42
N ASN A 207 -45.64 -25.02 2.69
CA ASN A 207 -46.98 -25.61 2.74
C ASN A 207 -47.13 -26.91 1.93
N GLY A 208 -46.07 -27.37 1.25
CA GLY A 208 -46.08 -28.60 0.47
C GLY A 208 -46.92 -28.53 -0.80
N GLU A 209 -47.22 -27.34 -1.32
CA GLU A 209 -47.85 -27.21 -2.65
C GLU A 209 -46.88 -27.72 -3.72
N ALA A 210 -47.39 -28.50 -4.67
CA ALA A 210 -46.60 -29.04 -5.77
C ALA A 210 -46.14 -27.90 -6.68
N THR A 211 -44.95 -27.35 -6.40
CA THR A 211 -44.31 -26.32 -7.23
C THR A 211 -43.87 -26.95 -8.54
N SER A 212 -44.20 -26.30 -9.66
CA SER A 212 -43.70 -26.72 -10.97
C SER A 212 -42.16 -26.70 -10.97
N SER A 213 -41.52 -27.59 -11.75
CA SER A 213 -40.07 -27.56 -11.97
C SER A 213 -39.59 -26.19 -12.48
N GLN A 214 -40.47 -25.46 -13.19
CA GLN A 214 -40.22 -24.11 -13.66
C GLN A 214 -40.17 -23.10 -12.49
N ASP A 215 -41.06 -23.22 -11.51
CA ASP A 215 -41.13 -22.36 -10.33
C ASP A 215 -39.92 -22.59 -9.41
N LEU A 216 -39.42 -23.83 -9.34
CA LEU A 216 -38.19 -24.17 -8.62
C LEU A 216 -36.98 -23.47 -9.26
N ALA A 217 -36.83 -23.57 -10.59
CA ALA A 217 -35.73 -22.92 -11.31
C ALA A 217 -35.78 -21.39 -11.16
N GLN A 218 -36.98 -20.82 -11.22
CA GLN A 218 -37.26 -19.41 -10.94
C GLN A 218 -36.80 -19.03 -9.53
N THR A 219 -37.17 -19.82 -8.52
CA THR A 219 -36.78 -19.59 -7.12
C THR A 219 -35.27 -19.59 -6.93
N VAL A 220 -34.56 -20.57 -7.51
CA VAL A 220 -33.09 -20.64 -7.42
C VAL A 220 -32.44 -19.40 -8.04
N LEU A 221 -32.93 -18.94 -9.19
CA LEU A 221 -32.43 -17.74 -9.85
C LEU A 221 -32.64 -16.49 -8.99
N LEU A 222 -33.84 -16.32 -8.41
CA LEU A 222 -34.15 -15.22 -7.48
C LEU A 222 -33.20 -15.22 -6.27
N VAL A 223 -32.94 -16.39 -5.66
CA VAL A 223 -32.03 -16.53 -4.52
C VAL A 223 -30.58 -16.18 -4.89
N LEU A 224 -30.12 -16.60 -6.07
CA LEU A 224 -28.76 -16.27 -6.54
C LEU A 224 -28.58 -14.77 -6.78
N LEU A 225 -29.58 -14.12 -7.37
CA LEU A 225 -29.57 -12.66 -7.58
C LEU A 225 -29.62 -11.89 -6.25
N GLU A 226 -30.47 -12.31 -5.30
CA GLU A 226 -30.52 -11.73 -3.96
C GLU A 226 -29.17 -11.89 -3.23
N SER A 227 -28.54 -13.08 -3.31
CA SER A 227 -27.22 -13.32 -2.75
C SER A 227 -26.12 -12.48 -3.42
N GLN A 228 -26.21 -12.25 -4.73
CA GLN A 228 -25.28 -11.35 -5.42
C GLN A 228 -25.44 -9.91 -4.93
N HIS A 229 -26.68 -9.42 -4.88
CA HIS A 229 -27.00 -8.08 -4.40
C HIS A 229 -26.55 -7.85 -2.95
N GLN A 230 -26.77 -8.83 -2.07
CA GLN A 230 -26.33 -8.76 -0.68
C GLN A 230 -24.80 -8.59 -0.58
N ARG A 231 -24.03 -9.34 -1.37
CA ARG A 231 -22.56 -9.19 -1.43
C ARG A 231 -22.11 -7.86 -2.02
N ASP A 232 -22.90 -7.27 -2.92
CA ASP A 232 -22.63 -5.94 -3.45
C ASP A 232 -22.87 -4.87 -2.37
N LEU A 233 -23.98 -4.97 -1.63
CA LEU A 233 -24.28 -4.09 -0.50
C LEU A 233 -23.21 -4.18 0.59
N GLU A 234 -22.77 -5.38 0.96
CA GLU A 234 -21.68 -5.57 1.94
C GLU A 234 -20.38 -4.92 1.46
N ARG A 235 -20.05 -5.05 0.17
CA ARG A 235 -18.87 -4.40 -0.42
C ARG A 235 -19.00 -2.88 -0.41
N ASP A 236 -20.19 -2.33 -0.62
CA ASP A 236 -20.43 -0.89 -0.56
C ASP A 236 -20.34 -0.36 0.87
N GLN A 237 -20.94 -1.06 1.83
CA GLN A 237 -20.83 -0.75 3.24
C GLN A 237 -19.37 -0.76 3.71
N GLU A 238 -18.60 -1.78 3.34
CA GLU A 238 -17.18 -1.86 3.68
C GLU A 238 -16.35 -0.71 3.07
N ARG A 239 -16.70 -0.28 1.84
CA ARG A 239 -16.06 0.90 1.21
C ARG A 239 -16.37 2.17 1.98
N GLU A 240 -17.60 2.31 2.46
CA GLU A 240 -18.06 3.47 3.23
C GLU A 240 -17.44 3.51 4.63
N GLU A 241 -17.37 2.38 5.33
CA GLU A 241 -16.66 2.25 6.59
C GLU A 241 -15.19 2.63 6.44
N ARG A 242 -14.51 2.13 5.39
CA ARG A 242 -13.14 2.54 5.07
C ARG A 242 -13.00 4.03 4.76
N ARG A 243 -14.04 4.71 4.26
CA ARG A 243 -14.02 6.17 4.07
C ARG A 243 -14.16 6.90 5.40
N LEU A 244 -15.08 6.47 6.27
CA LEU A 244 -15.29 7.05 7.59
C LEU A 244 -14.07 6.86 8.49
N GLU A 245 -13.46 5.68 8.50
CA GLU A 245 -12.25 5.40 9.26
C GLU A 245 -11.09 6.29 8.81
N ARG A 246 -10.89 6.47 7.49
CA ARG A 246 -9.91 7.42 6.95
C ARG A 246 -10.18 8.86 7.38
N GLN A 247 -11.45 9.28 7.45
CA GLN A 247 -11.80 10.62 7.92
C GLN A 247 -11.49 10.78 9.41
N ARG A 248 -11.88 9.81 10.24
CA ARG A 248 -11.56 9.80 11.68
C ARG A 248 -10.06 9.86 11.92
N TRP A 249 -9.29 9.04 11.20
CA TRP A 249 -7.83 9.05 11.30
C TRP A 249 -7.23 10.41 10.89
N GLN A 250 -7.77 11.05 9.85
CA GLN A 250 -7.32 12.40 9.48
C GLN A 250 -7.66 13.45 10.54
N GLU A 251 -8.85 13.37 11.15
CA GLU A 251 -9.24 14.27 12.24
C GLU A 251 -8.37 14.08 13.47
N GLU A 252 -8.11 12.84 13.86
CA GLU A 252 -7.22 12.48 14.96
C GLU A 252 -5.80 13.01 14.72
N MET A 253 -5.25 12.84 13.50
CA MET A 253 -3.95 13.40 13.12
C MET A 253 -3.92 14.93 13.18
N ARG A 254 -5.01 15.61 12.78
CA ARG A 254 -5.12 17.08 12.92
C ARG A 254 -5.19 17.49 14.39
N GLU A 255 -5.90 16.74 15.22
CA GLU A 255 -5.97 17.01 16.66
C GLU A 255 -4.63 16.77 17.34
N GLN A 256 -3.92 15.69 17.01
CA GLN A 256 -2.59 15.41 17.54
C GLN A 256 -1.60 16.53 17.18
N ARG A 257 -1.65 17.04 15.94
CA ARG A 257 -0.84 18.21 15.54
C ARG A 257 -1.17 19.44 16.37
N ARG A 258 -2.46 19.71 16.64
CA ARG A 258 -2.88 20.82 17.51
C ARG A 258 -2.36 20.68 18.94
N ARG A 259 -2.44 19.47 19.52
CA ARG A 259 -1.91 19.18 20.86
C ARG A 259 -0.41 19.40 20.93
N HIS A 260 0.35 18.86 19.98
CA HIS A 260 1.80 19.02 19.92
C HIS A 260 2.23 20.48 19.68
N GLU A 261 1.45 21.25 18.95
CA GLU A 261 1.70 22.69 18.79
C GLU A 261 1.43 23.48 20.07
N GLN A 262 0.36 23.15 20.80
CA GLN A 262 0.08 23.74 22.11
C GLN A 262 1.19 23.41 23.12
N GLU A 263 1.64 22.15 23.17
CA GLU A 263 2.74 21.72 24.04
C GLU A 263 4.02 22.49 23.74
N ARG A 264 4.38 22.65 22.45
CA ARG A 264 5.54 23.48 22.06
C ARG A 264 5.40 24.94 22.47
N MET A 265 4.20 25.50 22.44
CA MET A 265 3.95 26.89 22.88
C MET A 265 4.05 27.02 24.41
N GLU A 266 3.58 26.02 25.16
CA GLU A 266 3.74 25.97 26.61
C GLU A 266 5.20 25.80 27.02
N ASP A 267 5.94 24.94 26.34
CA ASP A 267 7.37 24.76 26.57
C ASP A 267 8.15 26.04 26.30
N ARG A 268 7.81 26.79 25.24
CA ARG A 268 8.38 28.12 24.99
C ARG A 268 8.09 29.07 26.15
N ARG A 269 6.86 29.12 26.65
CA ARG A 269 6.49 29.96 27.81
C ARG A 269 7.25 29.56 29.07
N ARG A 270 7.35 28.26 29.38
CA ARG A 270 8.10 27.76 30.54
C ARG A 270 9.58 28.08 30.41
N ASN A 271 10.15 27.91 29.22
CA ASN A 271 11.54 28.24 28.96
C ASN A 271 11.81 29.75 29.06
N GLU A 272 10.92 30.59 28.55
CA GLU A 272 10.99 32.05 28.71
C GLU A 272 10.92 32.47 30.18
N GLN A 273 9.99 31.90 30.95
CA GLN A 273 9.89 32.14 32.41
C GLN A 273 11.18 31.70 33.13
N PHE A 274 11.71 30.52 32.79
CA PHE A 274 12.96 30.03 33.34
C PHE A 274 14.13 30.97 33.03
N MET A 275 14.25 31.42 31.77
CA MET A 275 15.27 32.38 31.34
C MET A 275 15.15 33.73 32.05
N GLN A 276 13.93 34.21 32.30
CA GLN A 276 13.70 35.44 33.08
C GLN A 276 14.22 35.28 34.51
N VAL A 277 13.86 34.19 35.21
CA VAL A 277 14.34 33.90 36.57
C VAL A 277 15.87 33.79 36.62
N MET A 278 16.47 33.08 35.67
CA MET A 278 17.93 32.95 35.56
C MET A 278 18.61 34.30 35.34
N THR A 279 18.05 35.15 34.47
CA THR A 279 18.58 36.49 34.20
C THR A 279 18.53 37.36 35.46
N THR A 280 17.42 37.30 36.21
CA THR A 280 17.29 38.03 37.49
C THR A 280 18.28 37.53 38.54
N LEU A 281 18.47 36.22 38.68
CA LEU A 281 19.45 35.65 39.61
C LEU A 281 20.88 36.06 39.27
N VAL A 282 21.27 36.00 37.99
CA VAL A 282 22.60 36.43 37.54
C VAL A 282 22.81 37.92 37.80
N ALA A 283 21.80 38.76 37.55
CA ALA A 283 21.86 40.19 37.84
C ALA A 283 22.06 40.48 39.34
N GLN A 284 21.38 39.74 40.23
CA GLN A 284 21.55 39.87 41.69
C GLN A 284 22.95 39.44 42.13
N ILE A 285 23.49 38.35 41.59
CA ILE A 285 24.85 37.88 41.89
C ILE A 285 25.88 38.93 41.43
N ALA A 286 25.72 39.48 40.22
CA ALA A 286 26.60 40.52 39.69
C ALA A 286 26.58 41.79 40.55
N ALA A 287 25.39 42.26 40.95
CA ALA A 287 25.24 43.43 41.82
C ALA A 287 25.86 43.21 43.21
N GLY A 288 25.69 42.01 43.78
CA GLY A 288 26.28 41.64 45.08
C GLY A 288 27.82 41.58 45.06
N GLN A 289 28.43 41.19 43.93
CA GLN A 289 29.89 41.21 43.80
C GLN A 289 30.46 42.63 43.75
N GLN A 290 29.78 43.57 43.08
CA GLN A 290 30.24 44.96 42.99
C GLN A 290 30.26 45.67 44.34
N GLN A 291 29.27 45.41 45.21
CA GLN A 291 29.25 45.98 46.57
C GLN A 291 30.39 45.48 47.47
N ARG A 292 30.91 44.27 47.23
CA ARG A 292 32.07 43.74 47.98
C ARG A 292 33.42 44.28 47.50
N VAL A 293 33.53 44.73 46.25
CA VAL A 293 34.80 45.24 45.69
C VAL A 293 35.05 46.71 46.04
N GLY A 294 34.01 47.49 46.36
CA GLY A 294 34.13 48.92 46.71
C GLY A 294 34.41 49.25 48.19
N LEU A 295 34.67 48.26 49.04
CA LEU A 295 34.91 48.43 50.49
C LEU A 295 36.35 48.10 50.93
N ASN A 296 37.28 47.94 49.98
CA ASN A 296 38.72 47.90 50.21
C ASN A 296 39.37 49.14 49.59
#